data_AF-A0A8H6V6E5-F1
#
_entry.id   AF-A0A8H6V6E5-F1
#
_cell.length_a   1.000
_cell.length_b   1.000
_cell.length_c   1.000
_cell.angle_alpha   90.00
_cell.angle_beta   90.00
_cell.angle_gamma   90.00
#
_symmetry.space_group_name_H-M   'P 1'
#
loop_
_entity.id
_entity.type
_entity.pdbx_description
1 polymer ?
#
loop_
_entity_poly.entity_id
_entity_poly.type
_entity_poly.pdbx_seq_one_letter_code
_entity_poly.pdbx_strand_id
1 'polypeptide(L)'
;MLVHGATFSKIMWDWPWQPEKYSSVRRMHAEGYPTLTFDLTGSGNSSHPHPLYEVQTQLIVEQVHHMIKLLKAGQIGGVTYHKVAYVGFSIAFIAGVSLAYQVPDAIDALVIHCFTWKIAALYPAFLSGLQAAANGLEKPEWKQYPAEYTTQMDPAGRQAAVF
;
A
#
# COMPACT_ATOMS: atom_id res chain seq x y z
N MET A 1 4.71 9.43 -4.65
CA MET A 1 4.76 8.14 -3.94
C MET A 1 3.36 7.55 -3.90
N LEU A 2 3.19 6.29 -4.30
CA LEU A 2 1.90 5.62 -4.38
C LEU A 2 1.90 4.42 -3.41
N VAL A 3 1.00 4.42 -2.44
CA VAL A 3 0.95 3.43 -1.34
C VAL A 3 -0.33 2.62 -1.42
N HIS A 4 -0.16 1.29 -1.49
CA HIS A 4 -1.26 0.35 -1.68
C HIS A 4 -2.06 0.14 -0.38
N GLY A 5 -3.28 -0.38 -0.52
CA GLY A 5 -4.15 -0.70 0.60
C GLY A 5 -3.97 -2.12 1.12
N ALA A 6 -4.83 -2.50 2.07
CA ALA A 6 -4.89 -3.86 2.60
C ALA A 6 -5.16 -4.87 1.49
N THR A 7 -4.57 -6.06 1.56
CA THR A 7 -4.69 -7.15 0.56
C THR A 7 -4.22 -6.78 -0.84
N PHE A 8 -3.45 -5.71 -1.00
CA PHE A 8 -2.76 -5.39 -2.25
C PHE A 8 -1.26 -5.38 -2.01
N SER A 9 -0.49 -5.30 -3.08
CA SER A 9 0.94 -5.01 -3.07
C SER A 9 1.23 -3.79 -3.95
N LYS A 10 2.50 -3.41 -4.11
CA LYS A 10 2.90 -2.33 -5.04
C LYS A 10 2.42 -2.55 -6.47
N ILE A 11 2.18 -3.80 -6.87
CA ILE A 11 1.72 -4.20 -8.21
C ILE A 11 0.38 -3.53 -8.56
N MET A 12 -0.47 -3.22 -7.57
CA MET A 12 -1.72 -2.48 -7.79
C MET A 12 -1.50 -1.18 -8.56
N TRP A 13 -0.40 -0.48 -8.30
CA TRP A 13 -0.09 0.82 -8.92
C TRP A 13 0.64 0.68 -10.26
N ASP A 14 1.26 -0.47 -10.52
CA ASP A 14 2.00 -0.77 -11.74
C ASP A 14 1.49 -2.08 -12.36
N TRP A 15 0.21 -2.08 -12.70
CA TRP A 15 -0.48 -3.27 -13.16
C TRP A 15 0.10 -3.77 -14.50
N PRO A 16 0.53 -5.05 -14.59
CA PRO A 16 1.26 -5.53 -15.77
C PRO A 16 0.38 -5.85 -16.97
N TRP A 17 -0.93 -6.03 -16.79
CA TRP A 17 -1.85 -6.31 -17.89
C TRP A 17 -2.39 -5.00 -18.48
N GLN A 18 -2.23 -4.82 -19.80
CA GLN A 18 -2.53 -3.56 -20.50
C GLN A 18 -1.97 -2.32 -19.74
N PRO A 19 -0.65 -2.29 -19.50
CA PRO A 19 -0.03 -1.29 -18.63
C PRO A 19 -0.22 0.15 -19.14
N GLU A 20 -0.39 0.35 -20.44
CA GLU A 20 -0.76 1.64 -21.05
C GLU A 20 -2.10 2.20 -20.55
N LYS A 21 -2.98 1.33 -20.04
CA LYS A 21 -4.31 1.69 -19.53
C LYS A 21 -4.41 1.61 -18.01
N TYR A 22 -3.73 0.65 -17.38
CA TYR A 22 -3.93 0.33 -15.96
C TYR A 22 -2.72 0.58 -15.07
N SER A 23 -1.53 0.89 -15.61
CA SER A 23 -0.38 1.29 -14.78
C SER A 23 -0.45 2.79 -14.47
N SER A 24 -0.72 3.10 -13.20
CA SER A 24 -0.64 4.48 -12.69
C SER A 24 0.81 4.98 -12.72
N VAL A 25 1.78 4.09 -12.44
CA VAL A 25 3.21 4.39 -12.55
C VAL A 25 3.57 4.84 -13.96
N ARG A 26 3.19 4.07 -14.99
CA ARG A 26 3.49 4.41 -16.38
C ARG A 26 2.80 5.69 -16.82
N ARG A 27 1.54 5.90 -16.40
CA ARG A 27 0.83 7.16 -16.67
C ARG A 27 1.56 8.35 -16.05
N MET A 28 1.95 8.26 -14.78
CA MET A 28 2.64 9.36 -14.11
C MET A 28 4.04 9.64 -14.69
N HIS A 29 4.78 8.60 -15.08
CA HIS A 29 6.05 8.76 -15.78
C HIS A 29 5.88 9.48 -17.12
N ALA A 30 4.83 9.15 -17.89
CA ALA A 30 4.53 9.83 -19.15
C ALA A 30 4.18 11.32 -18.97
N GLU A 31 3.66 11.70 -17.81
CA GLU A 31 3.39 13.09 -17.41
C GLU A 31 4.61 13.78 -16.75
N GLY A 32 5.78 13.11 -16.71
CA GLY A 32 7.02 13.68 -16.20
C GLY A 32 7.23 13.54 -14.68
N TYR A 33 6.41 12.73 -13.99
CA TYR A 33 6.54 12.51 -12.55
C TYR A 33 7.31 11.22 -12.25
N PRO A 34 8.45 11.27 -11.56
CA PRO A 34 9.04 10.07 -10.98
C PRO A 34 8.11 9.51 -9.90
N THR A 35 7.98 8.19 -9.86
CA THR A 35 7.13 7.50 -8.90
C THR A 35 7.95 6.56 -8.04
N LEU A 36 7.50 6.39 -6.80
CA LEU A 36 7.95 5.35 -5.89
C LEU A 36 6.71 4.58 -5.44
N THR A 37 6.76 3.25 -5.62
CA THR A 37 5.81 2.30 -5.07
C THR A 37 6.62 1.23 -4.33
N PHE A 38 6.11 0.73 -3.21
CA PHE A 38 6.79 -0.26 -2.39
C PHE A 38 5.75 -1.13 -1.68
N ASP A 39 6.17 -2.31 -1.25
CA ASP A 39 5.29 -3.19 -0.50
C ASP A 39 5.33 -2.80 0.99
N LEU A 40 4.17 -2.57 1.58
CA LEU A 40 4.03 -2.41 3.02
C LEU A 40 4.51 -3.68 3.73
N THR A 41 5.03 -3.53 4.94
CA THR A 41 5.42 -4.67 5.78
C THR A 41 4.20 -5.57 6.00
N GLY A 42 4.38 -6.88 5.79
CA GLY A 42 3.30 -7.86 5.76
C GLY A 42 2.60 -7.96 4.40
N SER A 43 3.20 -7.48 3.31
CA SER A 43 2.66 -7.60 1.95
C SER A 43 3.78 -7.75 0.94
N GLY A 44 3.46 -8.37 -0.20
CA GLY A 44 4.36 -8.50 -1.35
C GLY A 44 5.72 -9.09 -0.98
N ASN A 45 6.80 -8.45 -1.40
CA ASN A 45 8.16 -8.93 -1.14
C ASN A 45 8.77 -8.35 0.15
N SER A 46 8.00 -7.62 0.96
CA SER A 46 8.47 -7.10 2.24
C SER A 46 8.44 -8.20 3.32
N SER A 47 9.05 -7.92 4.47
CA SER A 47 9.02 -8.85 5.61
C SER A 47 7.59 -9.17 6.04
N HIS A 48 7.38 -10.40 6.53
CA HIS A 48 6.09 -10.88 7.04
C HIS A 48 6.17 -11.21 8.54
N PRO A 49 6.27 -10.19 9.42
CA PRO A 49 6.34 -10.38 10.88
C PRO A 49 4.98 -10.78 11.47
N HIS A 50 4.86 -10.92 12.79
CA HIS A 50 3.61 -11.41 13.38
C HIS A 50 2.42 -10.47 13.06
N PRO A 51 1.36 -10.95 12.37
CA PRO A 51 0.33 -10.08 11.81
C PRO A 51 -0.46 -9.32 12.88
N LEU A 52 -0.72 -9.94 14.03
CA LEU A 52 -1.49 -9.32 15.12
C LEU A 52 -0.68 -8.45 16.09
N TYR A 53 0.64 -8.61 16.14
CA TYR A 53 1.47 -7.95 17.16
C TYR A 53 2.42 -6.91 16.57
N GLU A 54 2.80 -7.08 15.30
CA GLU A 54 3.79 -6.23 14.65
C GLU A 54 3.18 -5.44 13.48
N VAL A 55 2.31 -6.06 12.67
CA VAL A 55 1.69 -5.42 11.49
C VAL A 55 0.49 -4.55 11.88
N GLN A 56 0.76 -3.49 12.64
CA GLN A 56 -0.26 -2.53 13.11
C GLN A 56 -0.29 -1.26 12.25
N THR A 57 -1.38 -0.49 12.33
CA THR A 57 -1.57 0.71 11.50
C THR A 57 -0.46 1.77 11.68
N GLN A 58 0.11 1.90 12.88
CA GLN A 58 1.25 2.79 13.12
C GLN A 58 2.49 2.38 12.32
N LEU A 59 2.70 1.09 12.06
CA LEU A 59 3.81 0.63 11.23
C LEU A 59 3.72 1.20 9.81
N ILE A 60 2.52 1.34 9.26
CA ILE A 60 2.30 1.96 7.95
C ILE A 60 2.75 3.43 7.98
N VAL A 61 2.42 4.17 9.04
CA VAL A 61 2.82 5.58 9.23
C VAL A 61 4.34 5.70 9.25
N GLU A 62 5.01 4.90 10.08
CA GLU A 62 6.46 4.94 10.23
C GLU A 62 7.19 4.49 8.96
N GLN A 63 6.73 3.42 8.30
CA GLN A 63 7.32 2.95 7.07
C GLN A 63 7.22 4.01 5.97
N VAL A 64 6.05 4.63 5.79
CA VAL A 64 5.85 5.73 4.83
C VAL A 64 6.76 6.91 5.14
N HIS A 65 6.82 7.33 6.42
CA HIS A 65 7.68 8.43 6.85
C HIS A 65 9.15 8.13 6.57
N HIS A 66 9.59 6.91 6.85
CA HIS A 66 10.95 6.47 6.58
C HIS A 66 11.27 6.56 5.07
N MET A 67 10.40 6.05 4.20
CA MET A 67 10.59 6.14 2.75
C MET A 67 10.67 7.59 2.25
N ILE A 68 9.87 8.50 2.83
CA ILE A 68 9.96 9.94 2.53
C ILE A 68 11.32 10.51 2.93
N LYS A 69 11.83 10.16 4.13
CA LYS A 69 13.16 10.60 4.57
C LYS A 69 14.25 10.11 3.62
N LEU A 70 14.21 8.85 3.21
CA LEU A 70 15.16 8.28 2.25
C LEU A 70 15.12 9.01 0.90
N LEU A 71 13.92 9.34 0.39
CA LEU A 71 13.74 10.13 -0.84
C LEU A 71 14.32 11.55 -0.70
N LYS A 72 14.00 12.25 0.39
CA LYS A 72 14.51 13.60 0.67
C LYS A 72 16.02 13.63 0.92
N ALA A 73 16.60 12.52 1.38
CA ALA A 73 18.04 12.34 1.56
C ALA A 73 18.78 11.88 0.29
N GLY A 74 18.09 11.60 -0.81
CA GLY A 74 18.70 11.07 -2.04
C GLY A 74 19.21 9.63 -1.93
N GLN A 75 18.75 8.88 -0.92
CA GLN A 75 19.19 7.50 -0.68
C GLN A 75 18.44 6.46 -1.52
N ILE A 76 17.41 6.88 -2.24
CA ILE A 76 16.68 6.07 -3.21
C ILE A 76 16.96 6.63 -4.61
N GLY A 77 17.59 5.82 -5.46
CA GLY A 77 17.92 6.21 -6.83
C GLY A 77 19.03 7.26 -6.96
N GLY A 78 19.66 7.69 -5.87
CA GLY A 78 20.73 8.70 -5.90
C GLY A 78 20.25 10.13 -6.21
N VAL A 79 18.93 10.36 -6.18
CA VAL A 79 18.32 11.65 -6.52
C VAL A 79 17.59 12.22 -5.31
N THR A 80 17.92 13.44 -4.93
CA THR A 80 17.22 14.16 -3.87
C THR A 80 15.88 14.70 -4.37
N TYR A 81 14.79 14.27 -3.73
CA TYR A 81 13.45 14.76 -4.02
C TYR A 81 13.01 15.77 -2.95
N HIS A 82 12.98 17.06 -3.29
CA HIS A 82 12.57 18.10 -2.33
C HIS A 82 11.07 18.11 -2.04
N LYS A 83 10.26 17.68 -3.02
CA LYS A 83 8.81 17.61 -2.93
C LYS A 83 8.32 16.18 -3.05
N VAL A 84 7.40 15.78 -2.18
CA VAL A 84 6.76 14.47 -2.20
C VAL A 84 5.24 14.62 -2.24
N ALA A 85 4.63 14.21 -3.35
CA ALA A 85 3.19 13.98 -3.42
C ALA A 85 2.87 12.55 -2.94
N TYR A 86 2.05 12.44 -1.89
CA TYR A 86 1.55 11.18 -1.34
C TYR A 86 0.20 10.81 -1.95
N VAL A 87 0.08 9.59 -2.45
CA VAL A 87 -1.19 8.99 -2.89
C VAL A 87 -1.41 7.70 -2.10
N GLY A 88 -2.45 7.66 -1.28
CA GLY A 88 -2.81 6.48 -0.48
C GLY A 88 -4.15 5.90 -0.87
N PHE A 89 -4.20 4.58 -1.06
CA PHE A 89 -5.44 3.85 -1.31
C PHE A 89 -5.94 3.11 -0.05
N SER A 90 -7.23 3.21 0.23
CA SER A 90 -7.88 2.50 1.34
C SER A 90 -7.11 2.75 2.66
N ILE A 91 -6.76 1.72 3.43
CA ILE A 91 -6.07 1.83 4.73
C ILE A 91 -4.80 2.71 4.72
N ALA A 92 -4.14 2.87 3.56
CA ALA A 92 -3.00 3.76 3.42
C ALA A 92 -3.34 5.25 3.64
N PHE A 93 -4.61 5.64 3.68
CA PHE A 93 -4.99 7.00 4.07
C PHE A 93 -4.46 7.35 5.48
N ILE A 94 -4.33 6.36 6.38
CA ILE A 94 -3.88 6.56 7.76
C ILE A 94 -2.50 7.23 7.79
N ALA A 95 -1.55 6.76 6.99
CA ALA A 95 -0.21 7.37 6.94
C ALA A 95 -0.25 8.80 6.41
N GLY A 96 -1.03 9.06 5.35
CA GLY A 96 -1.15 10.40 4.78
C GLY A 96 -1.73 11.41 5.78
N VAL A 97 -2.82 11.05 6.47
CA VAL A 97 -3.47 11.92 7.47
C VAL A 97 -2.59 12.08 8.71
N SER A 98 -2.02 11.00 9.23
CA SER A 98 -1.14 11.05 10.41
C SER A 98 0.08 11.93 10.15
N LEU A 99 0.74 11.79 9.00
CA LEU A 99 1.92 12.60 8.68
C LEU A 99 1.57 14.07 8.42
N ALA A 100 0.44 14.35 7.75
CA ALA A 100 -0.02 15.73 7.60
C ALA A 100 -0.24 16.43 8.96
N TYR A 101 -0.61 15.68 10.00
CA TYR A 101 -0.79 16.22 11.36
C TYR A 101 0.51 16.27 12.16
N GLN A 102 1.31 15.19 12.14
CA GLN A 102 2.48 15.02 13.02
C GLN A 102 3.75 15.65 12.46
N VAL A 103 3.92 15.66 11.13
CA VAL A 103 5.14 16.08 10.43
C VAL A 103 4.74 16.80 9.13
N PRO A 104 4.17 18.02 9.21
CA PRO A 104 3.54 18.69 8.07
C PRO A 104 4.49 18.91 6.88
N ASP A 105 5.80 18.99 7.10
CA ASP A 105 6.82 19.15 6.04
C ASP A 105 7.18 17.83 5.33
N ALA A 106 6.64 16.69 5.76
CA ALA A 106 6.91 15.40 5.14
C ALA A 106 6.25 15.26 3.76
N ILE A 107 5.03 15.78 3.60
CA ILE A 107 4.19 15.59 2.41
C ILE A 107 3.79 16.96 1.83
N ASP A 108 4.15 17.20 0.58
CA ASP A 108 3.88 18.46 -0.13
C ASP A 108 2.51 18.48 -0.81
N ALA A 109 1.96 17.30 -1.11
CA ALA A 109 0.60 17.14 -1.64
C ALA A 109 0.01 15.82 -1.16
N LEU A 110 -1.23 15.86 -0.65
CA LEU A 110 -1.93 14.70 -0.11
C LEU A 110 -3.12 14.31 -0.99
N VAL A 111 -3.11 13.08 -1.47
CA VAL A 111 -4.22 12.46 -2.23
C VAL A 111 -4.63 11.18 -1.51
N ILE A 112 -5.92 11.05 -1.19
CA ILE A 112 -6.49 9.91 -0.47
C ILE A 112 -7.67 9.33 -1.25
N HIS A 113 -7.59 8.07 -1.62
CA HIS A 113 -8.57 7.37 -2.45
C HIS A 113 -9.28 6.26 -1.65
N CYS A 114 -10.58 6.07 -1.92
CA CYS A 114 -11.40 4.99 -1.34
C CYS A 114 -11.38 4.97 0.20
N PHE A 115 -11.68 6.12 0.81
CA PHE A 115 -11.76 6.28 2.26
C PHE A 115 -13.10 6.91 2.68
N THR A 116 -13.46 6.79 3.96
CA THR A 116 -14.64 7.44 4.53
C THR A 116 -14.36 7.89 5.96
N TRP A 117 -14.86 9.07 6.32
CA TRP A 117 -14.90 9.55 7.72
C TRP A 117 -16.06 8.94 8.52
N LYS A 118 -17.02 8.30 7.85
CA LYS A 118 -18.20 7.71 8.46
C LYS A 118 -17.97 6.22 8.69
N ILE A 119 -17.61 5.84 9.92
CA ILE A 119 -17.38 4.45 10.33
C ILE A 119 -18.57 3.54 9.99
N ALA A 120 -19.81 4.03 10.15
CA ALA A 120 -21.02 3.29 9.80
C ALA A 120 -21.10 2.91 8.30
N ALA A 121 -20.44 3.66 7.42
CA ALA A 121 -20.37 3.33 5.99
C ALA A 121 -19.29 2.28 5.66
N LEU A 122 -18.35 2.02 6.58
CA LEU A 122 -17.32 1.00 6.43
C LEU A 122 -17.89 -0.40 6.66
N TYR A 123 -18.76 -0.56 7.66
CA TYR A 123 -19.27 -1.87 8.13
C TYR A 123 -20.02 -2.71 7.07
N PRO A 124 -20.87 -2.13 6.19
CA PRO A 124 -21.55 -2.92 5.16
C PRO A 124 -20.63 -3.42 4.02
N ALA A 125 -19.57 -2.66 3.70
CA ALA A 125 -18.70 -2.94 2.55
C ALA A 125 -17.41 -3.71 2.91
N PHE A 126 -16.91 -3.57 4.14
CA PHE A 126 -15.62 -4.11 4.56
C PHE A 126 -15.71 -5.48 5.26
N LEU A 127 -16.82 -5.79 5.95
CA LEU A 127 -16.94 -6.98 6.80
C LEU A 127 -17.75 -8.15 6.20
N SER A 128 -18.31 -8.01 5.01
CA SER A 128 -19.20 -9.03 4.40
C SER A 128 -18.49 -10.04 3.48
N GLY A 129 -17.19 -10.24 3.66
CA GLY A 129 -16.44 -11.32 3.00
C GLY A 129 -15.73 -10.89 1.72
N LEU A 130 -14.71 -10.04 1.84
CA LEU A 130 -13.79 -9.72 0.73
C LEU A 130 -12.39 -10.34 0.92
N GLN A 131 -12.18 -11.09 2.01
CA GLN A 131 -10.88 -11.62 2.35
C GLN A 131 -10.94 -13.08 2.82
N ALA A 132 -9.93 -13.85 2.44
CA ALA A 132 -9.72 -15.23 2.86
C ALA A 132 -8.32 -15.38 3.48
N ALA A 133 -8.18 -16.27 4.46
CA ALA A 133 -6.89 -16.63 5.03
C ALA A 133 -6.00 -17.26 3.94
N ALA A 134 -4.81 -16.69 3.72
CA ALA A 134 -3.95 -17.08 2.61
C ALA A 134 -3.47 -18.53 2.70
N ASN A 135 -3.28 -19.04 3.92
CA ASN A 135 -2.83 -20.40 4.17
C ASN A 135 -3.87 -21.49 3.83
N GLY A 136 -5.14 -21.10 3.66
CA GLY A 136 -6.22 -21.99 3.22
C GLY A 136 -6.39 -22.07 1.70
N LEU A 137 -5.58 -21.34 0.92
CA LEU A 137 -5.74 -21.19 -0.52
C LEU A 137 -4.80 -22.07 -1.34
N GLU A 138 -4.90 -21.95 -2.67
CA GLU A 138 -4.26 -22.85 -3.62
C GLU A 138 -2.72 -22.79 -3.65
N LYS A 139 -2.12 -21.67 -3.24
CA LYS A 139 -0.67 -21.44 -3.34
C LYS A 139 0.11 -22.09 -2.21
N PRO A 140 0.99 -23.08 -2.48
CA PRO A 140 1.75 -23.78 -1.45
C PRO A 140 2.61 -22.85 -0.58
N GLU A 141 3.20 -21.82 -1.19
CA GLU A 141 4.04 -20.83 -0.52
C GLU A 141 3.30 -20.01 0.53
N TRP A 142 1.97 -19.94 0.49
CA TRP A 142 1.19 -19.21 1.47
C TRP A 142 0.83 -20.01 2.71
N LYS A 143 0.99 -21.34 2.66
CA LYS A 143 0.68 -22.23 3.79
C LYS A 143 1.56 -21.98 5.02
N GLN A 144 2.72 -21.35 4.84
CA GLN A 144 3.62 -21.01 5.93
C GLN A 144 3.13 -19.82 6.77
N TYR A 145 2.22 -19.00 6.25
CA TYR A 145 1.75 -17.80 6.93
C TYR A 145 0.63 -18.11 7.93
N PRO A 146 0.57 -17.39 9.07
CA PRO A 146 -0.58 -17.41 9.98
C PRO A 146 -1.91 -17.08 9.25
N ALA A 147 -3.04 -17.54 9.78
CA ALA A 147 -4.35 -17.39 9.14
C ALA A 147 -4.81 -15.91 9.06
N GLU A 148 -4.23 -15.05 9.88
CA GLU A 148 -4.46 -13.62 9.92
C GLU A 148 -3.82 -12.88 8.74
N TYR A 149 -2.92 -13.52 8.01
CA TYR A 149 -2.53 -13.05 6.68
C TYR A 149 -3.65 -13.35 5.69
N THR A 150 -4.42 -12.31 5.38
CA THR A 150 -5.58 -12.41 4.50
C THR A 150 -5.32 -11.84 3.10
N THR A 151 -6.01 -12.37 2.10
CA THR A 151 -5.93 -11.95 0.70
C THR A 151 -7.31 -11.98 0.05
N GLN A 152 -7.42 -11.57 -1.22
CA GLN A 152 -8.66 -11.53 -1.99
C GLN A 152 -9.29 -12.93 -2.13
N MET A 153 -10.62 -13.01 -2.00
CA MET A 153 -11.36 -14.28 -2.09
C MET A 153 -11.33 -14.91 -3.48
N ASP A 154 -11.32 -14.11 -4.54
CA ASP A 154 -11.37 -14.61 -5.91
C ASP A 154 -9.96 -14.69 -6.56
N PRO A 155 -9.71 -15.69 -7.43
CA PRO A 155 -8.40 -15.84 -8.08
C PRO A 155 -7.95 -14.62 -8.90
N ALA A 156 -8.89 -13.84 -9.46
CA ALA A 156 -8.54 -12.68 -10.28
C ALA A 156 -8.02 -11.52 -9.41
N GLY A 157 -8.67 -11.24 -8.27
CA GLY A 157 -8.21 -10.29 -7.27
C GLY A 157 -6.85 -10.66 -6.69
N ARG A 158 -6.54 -11.96 -6.58
CA ARG A 158 -5.24 -12.46 -6.14
C ARG A 158 -4.07 -12.23 -7.09
N GLN A 159 -4.32 -11.72 -8.29
CA GLN A 159 -3.23 -11.27 -9.16
C GLN A 159 -2.66 -9.91 -8.70
N ALA A 160 -3.45 -9.08 -8.01
CA ALA A 160 -3.02 -7.83 -7.40
C ALA A 160 -2.65 -7.96 -5.91
N ALA A 161 -3.14 -9.01 -5.27
CA ALA A 161 -2.90 -9.37 -3.87
C ALA A 161 -1.82 -10.44 -3.77
N VAL A 162 -0.67 -10.13 -3.18
CA VAL A 162 0.44 -11.09 -3.13
C VAL A 162 1.15 -11.01 -1.79
N PHE A 163 1.41 -12.18 -1.19
CA PHE A 163 2.49 -12.48 -0.24
C PHE A 163 3.58 -13.28 -0.97
#